data_AF-A0A1E8CPN8-F1
#
_entry.id   AF-A0A1E8CPN8-F1
#
_cell.length_a   1.000
_cell.length_b   1.000
_cell.length_c   1.000
_cell.angle_alpha   90.00
_cell.angle_beta   90.00
_cell.angle_gamma   90.00
#
_symmetry.space_group_name_H-M   'P 1'
#
loop_
_entity.id
_entity.type
_entity.pdbx_description
1 polymer ?
#
loop_
_entity_poly.entity_id
_entity_poly.type
_entity_poly.pdbx_seq_one_letter_code
_entity_poly.pdbx_strand_id
1 'polypeptide(L)'
;MSADRTRQLRAAIMAETRISNGRGRRPLAVAAVATTSVLVVGGTAAAWVAVSRPDDPNNAYCSSEASTDRDVWALHGVGTAVNADTGKQDRLNALEVCAGLWRAGVVHEPGARPSPSGTYRVPGLVACVVDDQLVIYPGGPGVCGQLKVPAAEPN
;
A
#
# COMPACT_ATOMS: atom_id res chain seq x y z
N MET A 1 41.25 19.18 3.51
CA MET A 1 40.10 19.16 2.57
C MET A 1 38.81 19.13 3.38
N SER A 2 38.47 20.29 3.93
CA SER A 2 37.31 20.55 4.79
C SER A 2 37.26 22.07 5.00
N ALA A 3 36.08 22.62 5.32
CA ALA A 3 35.75 24.04 5.51
C ALA A 3 35.50 24.93 4.27
N ASP A 4 36.18 24.71 3.14
CA ASP A 4 36.06 25.64 1.99
C ASP A 4 34.79 25.43 1.14
N ARG A 5 34.40 24.17 0.90
CA ARG A 5 33.18 23.83 0.14
C ARG A 5 31.90 24.30 0.85
N THR A 6 31.88 24.27 2.18
CA THR A 6 30.71 24.67 2.99
C THR A 6 30.47 26.19 2.96
N ARG A 7 31.52 26.99 2.74
CA ARG A 7 31.39 28.45 2.56
C ARG A 7 30.84 28.80 1.18
N GLN A 8 31.30 28.09 0.12
CA GLN A 8 30.77 28.28 -1.23
C GLN A 8 29.28 27.89 -1.34
N LEU A 9 28.87 26.80 -0.68
CA LEU A 9 27.47 26.37 -0.63
C LEU A 9 26.55 27.38 0.10
N ARG A 10 27.02 28.01 1.20
CA ARG A 10 26.23 29.03 1.90
C ARG A 10 26.11 30.33 1.12
N ALA A 11 27.15 30.71 0.37
CA ALA A 11 27.10 31.90 -0.48
C ALA A 11 26.11 31.74 -1.65
N ALA A 12 26.01 30.54 -2.23
CA ALA A 12 25.05 30.24 -3.29
C ALA A 12 23.59 30.30 -2.78
N ILE A 13 23.32 29.84 -1.55
CA ILE A 13 21.96 29.81 -0.99
C ILE A 13 21.48 31.21 -0.56
N MET A 14 22.39 32.10 -0.15
CA MET A 14 22.03 33.47 0.28
C MET A 14 21.87 34.47 -0.88
N ALA A 15 22.24 34.09 -2.10
CA ALA A 15 22.13 34.96 -3.27
C ALA A 15 20.71 35.02 -3.88
N GLU A 16 19.82 34.09 -3.54
CA GLU A 16 18.53 33.94 -4.22
C GLU A 16 17.37 34.77 -3.61
N THR A 17 17.57 35.48 -2.48
CA THR A 17 16.49 36.20 -1.78
C THR A 17 16.49 37.72 -1.98
N ARG A 18 17.06 38.23 -3.07
CA ARG A 18 16.78 39.61 -3.53
C ARG A 18 15.71 39.61 -4.60
N ILE A 19 14.45 39.46 -4.17
CA ILE A 19 13.30 39.85 -5.00
C ILE A 19 13.32 41.38 -5.11
N SER A 20 13.92 41.84 -6.20
CA SER A 20 13.95 43.23 -6.61
C SER A 20 12.55 43.65 -7.05
N ASN A 21 11.85 44.39 -6.20
CA ASN A 21 10.57 44.98 -6.52
C ASN A 21 10.83 46.37 -7.14
N GLY A 22 10.70 46.48 -8.45
CA GLY A 22 10.85 47.76 -9.14
C GLY A 22 10.29 47.72 -10.55
N ARG A 23 9.08 48.24 -10.75
CA ARG A 23 8.53 48.53 -12.09
C ARG A 23 8.53 50.03 -12.32
N GLY A 24 9.53 50.48 -13.06
CA GLY A 24 9.67 51.86 -13.56
C GLY A 24 10.53 51.89 -14.83
N ARG A 25 9.91 51.53 -15.97
CA ARG A 25 10.27 51.83 -17.38
C ARG A 25 11.77 51.93 -17.76
N ARG A 26 12.30 50.89 -18.43
CA ARG A 26 13.30 50.94 -19.54
C ARG A 26 13.35 49.57 -20.25
N PRO A 27 13.46 49.49 -21.60
CA PRO A 27 13.38 48.23 -22.32
C PRO A 27 14.78 47.66 -22.57
N LEU A 28 15.04 46.41 -22.17
CA LEU A 28 16.14 45.61 -22.72
C LEU A 28 15.98 44.13 -22.35
N ALA A 29 15.83 43.32 -23.39
CA ALA A 29 16.37 41.98 -23.57
C ALA A 29 16.11 40.88 -22.51
N VAL A 30 15.49 39.80 -23.03
CA VAL A 30 15.80 38.37 -22.77
C VAL A 30 15.55 37.84 -21.34
N ALA A 31 14.63 36.87 -21.24
CA ALA A 31 14.91 35.51 -20.76
C ALA A 31 13.62 34.79 -20.38
N ALA A 32 13.59 33.49 -20.68
CA ALA A 32 12.53 32.56 -20.37
C ALA A 32 12.21 32.51 -18.88
N VAL A 33 10.91 32.49 -18.55
CA VAL A 33 10.42 32.16 -17.21
C VAL A 33 9.58 30.90 -17.35
N ALA A 34 10.20 29.77 -16.99
CA ALA A 34 9.49 28.54 -16.71
C ALA A 34 8.61 28.77 -15.47
N THR A 35 7.31 28.90 -15.67
CA THR A 35 6.34 29.00 -14.59
C THR A 35 6.10 27.61 -14.01
N THR A 36 6.85 27.25 -12.97
CA THR A 36 6.47 26.19 -12.04
C THR A 36 5.31 26.71 -11.21
N SER A 37 4.10 26.43 -11.67
CA SER A 37 2.87 26.67 -10.94
C SER A 37 2.85 25.78 -9.69
N VAL A 38 3.20 26.34 -8.53
CA VAL A 38 2.90 25.69 -7.24
C VAL A 38 1.38 25.79 -7.06
N LEU A 39 0.66 24.78 -7.52
CA LEU A 39 -0.74 24.59 -7.18
C LEU A 39 -0.81 24.23 -5.70
N VAL A 40 -1.04 25.24 -4.86
CA VAL A 40 -1.53 25.06 -3.49
C VAL A 40 -2.97 24.56 -3.59
N VAL A 41 -3.13 23.24 -3.71
CA VAL A 41 -4.44 22.59 -3.65
C VAL A 41 -4.82 22.47 -2.18
N GLY A 42 -5.89 23.15 -1.80
CA GLY A 42 -6.46 23.10 -0.46
C GLY A 42 -6.86 21.67 -0.05
N GLY A 43 -6.25 21.20 1.03
CA GLY A 43 -6.96 20.60 2.17
C GLY A 43 -8.00 19.50 1.90
N THR A 44 -7.63 18.44 1.21
CA THR A 44 -8.12 17.10 1.58
C THR A 44 -6.91 16.21 1.75
N ALA A 45 -6.59 15.82 2.98
CA ALA A 45 -5.61 14.78 3.24
C ALA A 45 -6.20 13.45 2.74
N ALA A 46 -6.14 13.22 1.43
CA ALA A 46 -6.34 11.90 0.88
C ALA A 46 -5.20 11.05 1.43
N ALA A 47 -5.52 10.12 2.34
CA ALA A 47 -4.61 9.05 2.68
C ALA A 47 -4.40 8.25 1.39
N TRP A 48 -3.27 8.48 0.72
CA TRP A 48 -2.86 7.69 -0.43
C TRP A 48 -2.63 6.27 0.09
N VAL A 49 -3.54 5.35 -0.24
CA VAL A 49 -3.31 3.93 -0.02
C VAL A 49 -2.29 3.51 -1.06
N ALA A 50 -1.08 3.18 -0.62
CA ALA A 50 -0.11 2.53 -1.49
C ALA A 50 -0.71 1.20 -1.96
N VAL A 51 -0.64 0.93 -3.25
CA VAL A 51 -1.11 -0.32 -3.84
C VAL A 51 0.10 -1.06 -4.40
N SER A 52 0.22 -2.36 -4.13
CA SER A 52 1.31 -3.18 -4.65
C SER A 52 0.83 -4.55 -5.13
N ARG A 53 1.69 -5.21 -5.91
CA ARG A 53 1.48 -6.59 -6.37
C ARG A 53 2.29 -7.54 -5.49
N PRO A 54 1.73 -8.68 -5.09
CA PRO A 54 2.50 -9.73 -4.42
C PRO A 54 3.45 -10.42 -5.41
N ASP A 55 4.52 -11.01 -4.89
CA ASP A 55 5.50 -11.78 -5.66
C ASP A 55 4.89 -13.02 -6.31
N ASP A 56 3.98 -13.69 -5.60
CA ASP A 56 3.26 -14.86 -6.09
C ASP A 56 1.74 -14.62 -6.02
N PRO A 57 1.09 -14.28 -7.14
CA PRO A 57 -0.36 -14.05 -7.18
C PRO A 57 -1.18 -15.35 -7.09
N ASN A 58 -0.54 -16.51 -7.08
CA ASN A 58 -1.19 -17.82 -7.00
C ASN A 58 -1.19 -18.39 -5.57
N ASN A 59 -0.55 -17.70 -4.63
CA ASN A 59 -0.52 -18.03 -3.21
C ASN A 59 -1.05 -16.86 -2.37
N ALA A 60 -1.71 -17.19 -1.26
CA ALA A 60 -2.15 -16.20 -0.28
C ALA A 60 -2.20 -16.81 1.12
N TYR A 61 -2.25 -15.94 2.12
CA TYR A 61 -2.41 -16.32 3.52
C TYR A 61 -3.69 -15.75 4.10
N CYS A 62 -4.44 -16.55 4.84
CA CYS A 62 -5.67 -16.14 5.50
C CYS A 62 -5.39 -15.97 7.00
N SER A 63 -5.38 -14.73 7.51
CA SER A 63 -5.15 -14.50 8.93
C SER A 63 -6.45 -14.31 9.70
N SER A 64 -6.46 -14.71 10.98
CA SER A 64 -7.53 -14.41 11.94
C SER A 64 -7.37 -13.02 12.57
N GLU A 65 -6.21 -12.39 12.45
CA GLU A 65 -5.85 -11.15 13.14
C GLU A 65 -5.08 -10.21 12.22
N ALA A 66 -5.33 -8.91 12.35
CA ALA A 66 -4.58 -7.89 11.62
C ALA A 66 -3.20 -7.70 12.28
N SER A 67 -2.17 -8.34 11.73
CA SER A 67 -0.78 -8.24 12.21
C SER A 67 0.22 -8.38 11.07
N THR A 68 1.31 -7.63 11.11
CA THR A 68 2.46 -7.81 10.20
C THR A 68 3.40 -8.92 10.66
N ASP A 69 3.18 -9.51 11.82
CA ASP A 69 3.98 -10.62 12.35
C ASP A 69 3.72 -11.91 11.56
N ARG A 70 4.77 -12.42 10.92
CA ARG A 70 4.73 -13.62 10.08
C ARG A 70 4.27 -14.85 10.82
N ASP A 71 4.62 -14.99 12.10
CA ASP A 71 4.22 -16.15 12.89
C ASP A 71 2.71 -16.17 13.15
N VAL A 72 2.03 -15.02 12.97
CA VAL A 72 0.57 -14.89 13.09
C VAL A 72 -0.10 -15.09 11.74
N TRP A 73 0.35 -14.41 10.68
CA TRP A 73 -0.37 -14.45 9.41
C TRP A 73 -0.06 -15.66 8.53
N ALA A 74 1.10 -16.32 8.69
CA ALA A 74 1.51 -17.42 7.82
C ALA A 74 0.87 -18.79 8.17
N LEU A 75 0.00 -18.84 9.19
CA LEU A 75 -0.57 -20.09 9.72
C LEU A 75 -1.47 -20.83 8.72
N HIS A 76 -2.15 -20.10 7.84
CA HIS A 76 -3.11 -20.68 6.90
C HIS A 76 -2.82 -20.21 5.47
N GLY A 77 -1.83 -20.85 4.84
CA GLY A 77 -1.50 -20.66 3.43
C GLY A 77 -2.47 -21.40 2.50
N VAL A 78 -2.81 -20.77 1.39
CA VAL A 78 -3.63 -21.32 0.31
C VAL A 78 -2.98 -21.02 -1.03
N GLY A 79 -3.15 -21.93 -2.00
CA GLY A 79 -2.60 -21.78 -3.33
C GLY A 79 -3.35 -22.58 -4.38
N THR A 80 -3.14 -22.23 -5.65
CA THR A 80 -3.65 -23.02 -6.78
C THR A 80 -2.62 -24.05 -7.22
N ALA A 81 -3.07 -25.17 -7.77
CA ALA A 81 -2.20 -26.18 -8.36
C ALA A 81 -1.93 -25.88 -9.84
N VAL A 82 -0.75 -26.28 -10.32
CA VAL A 82 -0.47 -26.31 -11.76
C VAL A 82 -1.23 -27.48 -12.38
N ASN A 83 -1.99 -27.20 -13.44
CA ASN A 83 -2.66 -28.23 -14.23
C ASN A 83 -1.62 -29.07 -14.98
N ALA A 84 -1.61 -30.38 -14.74
CA ALA A 84 -0.59 -31.28 -15.27
C ALA A 84 -0.62 -31.42 -16.80
N ASP A 85 -1.79 -31.30 -17.42
CA ASP A 85 -1.95 -31.50 -18.87
C ASP A 85 -1.55 -30.25 -19.66
N THR A 86 -1.83 -29.07 -19.11
CA THR A 86 -1.65 -27.79 -19.80
C THR A 86 -0.45 -26.99 -19.30
N GLY A 87 0.12 -27.36 -18.15
CA GLY A 87 1.17 -26.60 -17.46
C GLY A 87 0.73 -25.23 -16.96
N LYS A 88 -0.57 -24.92 -17.00
CA LYS A 88 -1.12 -23.62 -16.58
C LYS A 88 -1.51 -23.67 -15.11
N GLN A 89 -1.36 -22.54 -14.44
CA GLN A 89 -1.83 -22.33 -13.08
C GLN A 89 -2.86 -21.21 -13.11
N ASP A 90 -4.06 -21.49 -12.61
CA ASP A 90 -5.09 -20.48 -12.51
C ASP A 90 -4.78 -19.50 -11.39
N ARG A 91 -5.20 -18.25 -11.58
CA ARG A 91 -5.02 -17.21 -10.58
C ARG A 91 -5.90 -17.50 -9.36
N LEU A 92 -5.33 -17.37 -8.18
CA LEU A 92 -6.05 -17.58 -6.92
C LEU A 92 -7.05 -16.43 -6.67
N ASN A 93 -8.33 -16.75 -6.46
CA ASN A 93 -9.28 -15.82 -5.87
C ASN A 93 -9.16 -15.85 -4.34
N ALA A 94 -8.13 -15.19 -3.82
CA ALA A 94 -7.74 -15.28 -2.41
C ALA A 94 -8.87 -14.88 -1.44
N LEU A 95 -9.66 -13.85 -1.77
CA LEU A 95 -10.78 -13.41 -0.93
C LEU A 95 -11.86 -14.49 -0.81
N GLU A 96 -12.22 -15.14 -1.92
CA GLU A 96 -13.24 -16.19 -1.93
C GLU A 96 -12.76 -17.45 -1.19
N VAL A 97 -11.49 -17.85 -1.41
CA VAL A 97 -10.89 -19.00 -0.74
C VAL A 97 -10.77 -18.77 0.76
N CYS A 98 -10.27 -17.60 1.19
CA CYS A 98 -10.22 -17.25 2.60
C CYS A 98 -11.62 -17.15 3.21
N ALA A 99 -12.60 -16.59 2.50
CA ALA A 99 -13.99 -16.60 2.97
C ALA A 99 -14.52 -18.03 3.16
N GLY A 100 -14.09 -18.98 2.32
CA GLY A 100 -14.37 -20.41 2.48
C GLY A 100 -13.78 -20.99 3.77
N LEU A 101 -12.50 -20.71 4.04
CA LEU A 101 -11.83 -21.14 5.27
C LEU A 101 -12.48 -20.55 6.53
N TRP A 102 -12.90 -19.28 6.45
CA TRP A 102 -13.69 -18.63 7.50
C TRP A 102 -15.01 -19.34 7.73
N ARG A 103 -15.80 -19.60 6.67
CA ARG A 103 -17.08 -20.34 6.79
C ARG A 103 -16.92 -21.72 7.41
N ALA A 104 -15.85 -22.41 7.05
CA ALA A 104 -15.51 -23.73 7.55
C ALA A 104 -14.98 -23.72 8.99
N GLY A 105 -14.61 -22.55 9.54
CA GLY A 105 -14.01 -22.44 10.86
C GLY A 105 -12.56 -22.91 10.92
N VAL A 106 -11.86 -22.96 9.78
CA VAL A 106 -10.40 -23.18 9.75
C VAL A 106 -9.68 -21.93 10.23
N VAL A 107 -10.19 -20.77 9.80
CA VAL A 107 -9.81 -19.45 10.32
C VAL A 107 -11.04 -18.89 11.03
N HIS A 108 -10.88 -18.44 12.27
CA HIS A 108 -11.95 -17.82 13.02
C HIS A 108 -11.39 -16.87 14.06
N GLU A 109 -12.21 -15.95 14.56
CA GLU A 109 -11.83 -15.13 15.71
C GLU A 109 -11.67 -16.01 16.95
N PRO A 110 -10.70 -15.74 17.84
CA PRO A 110 -10.58 -16.46 19.09
C PRO A 110 -11.89 -16.46 19.89
N GLY A 111 -12.36 -17.64 20.27
CA GLY A 111 -13.62 -17.81 21.01
C GLY A 111 -14.90 -17.71 20.17
N ALA A 112 -14.79 -17.52 18.84
CA ALA A 112 -15.94 -17.61 17.95
C ALA A 112 -16.60 -18.98 18.04
N ARG A 113 -17.93 -19.00 17.93
CA ARG A 113 -18.73 -20.22 17.89
C ARG A 113 -19.41 -20.34 16.53
N PRO A 114 -19.58 -21.55 16.00
CA PRO A 114 -20.36 -21.75 14.80
C PRO A 114 -21.82 -21.38 15.07
N SER A 115 -22.52 -20.98 14.02
CA SER A 115 -23.97 -20.86 14.00
C SER A 115 -24.64 -22.22 14.24
N PRO A 116 -25.95 -22.28 14.53
CA PRO A 116 -26.67 -23.54 14.68
C PRO A 116 -26.57 -24.48 13.47
N SER A 117 -26.33 -23.95 12.27
CA SER A 117 -26.09 -24.73 11.05
C SER A 117 -24.65 -25.24 10.90
N GLY A 118 -23.78 -25.02 11.89
CA GLY A 118 -22.38 -25.49 11.89
C GLY A 118 -21.41 -24.60 11.12
N THR A 119 -21.84 -23.45 10.61
CA THR A 119 -21.00 -22.51 9.83
C THR A 119 -20.59 -21.30 10.65
N TYR A 120 -19.38 -20.80 10.42
CA TYR A 120 -18.89 -19.57 11.03
C TYR A 120 -19.25 -18.35 10.18
N ARG A 121 -19.42 -17.20 10.84
CA ARG A 121 -19.64 -15.92 10.16
C ARG A 121 -18.34 -15.49 9.49
N VAL A 122 -18.43 -15.04 8.23
CA VAL A 122 -17.30 -14.42 7.54
C VAL A 122 -17.31 -12.91 7.84
N PRO A 123 -16.21 -12.34 8.36
CA PRO A 123 -16.10 -10.90 8.50
C PRO A 123 -15.97 -10.22 7.13
N GLY A 124 -15.96 -8.89 7.09
CA GLY A 124 -15.38 -8.20 5.94
C GLY A 124 -13.94 -8.69 5.74
N LEU A 125 -13.49 -8.86 4.49
CA LEU A 125 -12.13 -9.28 4.19
C LEU A 125 -11.46 -8.24 3.31
N VAL A 126 -10.16 -8.06 3.51
CA VAL A 126 -9.33 -7.14 2.73
C VAL A 126 -7.98 -7.78 2.43
N ALA A 127 -7.50 -7.53 1.22
CA ALA A 127 -6.22 -8.03 0.74
C ALA A 127 -5.12 -6.97 0.91
N CYS A 128 -4.07 -7.33 1.63
CA CYS A 128 -2.88 -6.50 1.81
C CYS A 128 -1.64 -7.24 1.30
N VAL A 129 -0.56 -6.51 1.06
CA VAL A 129 0.74 -7.08 0.72
C VAL A 129 1.70 -6.88 1.88
N VAL A 130 2.15 -7.97 2.49
CA VAL A 130 3.06 -7.97 3.64
C VAL A 130 4.28 -8.79 3.29
N ASP A 131 5.47 -8.21 3.37
CA ASP A 131 6.72 -8.84 2.92
C ASP A 131 6.60 -9.48 1.52
N ASP A 132 6.00 -8.72 0.59
CA ASP A 132 5.71 -9.12 -0.80
C ASP A 132 4.76 -10.32 -0.95
N GLN A 133 4.13 -10.79 0.13
CA GLN A 133 3.13 -11.85 0.13
C GLN A 133 1.70 -11.31 0.17
N LEU A 134 0.77 -12.01 -0.48
CA LEU A 134 -0.65 -11.68 -0.41
C LEU A 134 -1.24 -12.20 0.91
N VAL A 135 -1.72 -11.29 1.76
CA VAL A 135 -2.33 -11.63 3.06
C VAL A 135 -3.73 -11.06 3.13
N ILE A 136 -4.70 -11.92 3.46
CA ILE A 136 -6.11 -11.58 3.64
C ILE A 136 -6.41 -11.45 5.13
N TYR A 137 -6.80 -10.25 5.53
CA TYR A 137 -7.14 -9.92 6.91
C TYR A 137 -8.65 -9.73 7.09
N PRO A 138 -9.19 -9.98 8.30
CA PRO A 138 -10.53 -9.57 8.65
C PRO A 138 -10.60 -8.06 8.87
N GLY A 139 -11.69 -7.44 8.42
CA GLY A 139 -11.98 -6.03 8.60
C GLY A 139 -12.38 -5.31 7.32
N GLY A 140 -12.30 -3.98 7.36
CA GLY A 140 -12.64 -3.10 6.24
C GLY A 140 -11.41 -2.60 5.46
N PRO A 141 -11.61 -1.75 4.44
CA PRO A 141 -10.53 -1.24 3.57
C PRO A 141 -9.44 -0.45 4.31
N GLY A 142 -9.67 -0.02 5.56
CA GLY A 142 -8.69 0.69 6.38
C GLY A 142 -7.60 -0.18 7.01
N VAL A 143 -7.73 -1.51 7.02
CA VAL A 143 -6.81 -2.40 7.75
C VAL A 143 -5.38 -2.32 7.20
N CYS A 144 -5.19 -2.37 5.87
CA CYS A 144 -3.84 -2.26 5.30
C CYS A 144 -3.16 -0.93 5.71
N GLY A 145 -3.92 0.16 5.73
CA GLY A 145 -3.44 1.47 6.18
C GLY A 145 -3.06 1.50 7.67
N GLN A 146 -3.83 0.82 8.53
CA GLN A 146 -3.52 0.69 9.95
C GLN A 146 -2.24 -0.12 10.19
N LEU A 147 -2.04 -1.18 9.41
CA LEU A 147 -0.84 -2.01 9.40
C LEU A 147 0.35 -1.32 8.71
N LYS A 148 0.15 -0.16 8.07
CA LYS A 148 1.15 0.57 7.29
C LYS A 148 1.74 -0.26 6.15
N VAL A 149 0.91 -1.11 5.56
CA VAL A 149 1.26 -1.95 4.40
C VAL A 149 0.42 -1.57 3.19
N PRO A 150 0.90 -1.83 1.96
CA PRO A 150 0.10 -1.61 0.77
C PRO A 150 -1.15 -2.48 0.73
N ALA A 151 -2.21 -1.95 0.13
CA ALA A 151 -3.33 -2.78 -0.32
C ALA A 151 -2.89 -3.59 -1.56
N ALA A 152 -3.42 -4.80 -1.71
CA ALA A 152 -3.23 -5.55 -2.95
C ALA A 152 -4.01 -4.89 -4.09
N GLU A 153 -3.44 -4.87 -5.29
CA GLU A 153 -4.19 -4.45 -6.48
C GLU A 153 -5.44 -5.33 -6.67
N PRO A 154 -6.63 -4.74 -6.90
CA PRO A 154 -7.81 -5.51 -7.27
C PRO A 154 -7.56 -6.17 -8.63
N ASN A 155 -7.93 -7.44 -8.73
CA ASN A 155 -7.79 -8.23 -9.96
C ASN A 155 -8.80 -7.84 -11.03
#